data_AF-A0A8J4XMM4-F1
#
_entry.id   AF-A0A8J4XMM4-F1
#
_cell.length_a   1.000
_cell.length_b   1.000
_cell.length_c   1.000
_cell.angle_alpha   90.00
_cell.angle_beta   90.00
_cell.angle_gamma   90.00
#
_symmetry.space_group_name_H-M   'P 1'
#
loop_
_entity.id
_entity.type
_entity.pdbx_description
1 polymer ?
#
loop_
_entity_poly.entity_id
_entity_poly.type
_entity_poly.pdbx_seq_one_letter_code
_entity_poly.pdbx_strand_id
1 'polypeptide(L)'
;MEAKTPEEDKAFLEAQRGDRQSCSMAGVDEKLKRATEEKRRKRQRMGGDDEKGKRGCFVSTLDRDVALDLESSTTSSSSNEETEDDDFKAPTPAKCPRRRPPKENKLTKELTLAWERDNLSIRAATSSYAAAAMSLGHDIEHITVSRSSIHRARIKNREEIASLSPSTL
;
A
#
# COMPACT_ATOMS: atom_id res chain seq x y z
N MET A 1 -29.93 52.62 -40.67
CA MET A 1 -29.17 51.47 -40.15
C MET A 1 -28.48 50.84 -41.34
N GLU A 2 -27.18 51.05 -41.50
CA GLU A 2 -26.42 50.41 -42.58
C GLU A 2 -26.35 48.91 -42.32
N ALA A 3 -26.81 48.12 -43.28
CA ALA A 3 -26.66 46.67 -43.25
C ALA A 3 -25.18 46.36 -43.53
N LYS A 4 -24.53 45.65 -42.59
CA LYS A 4 -23.16 45.16 -42.79
C LYS A 4 -23.10 44.28 -44.02
N THR A 5 -22.02 44.40 -44.78
CA THR A 5 -21.81 43.57 -45.96
C THR A 5 -21.62 42.11 -45.51
N PRO A 6 -22.05 41.12 -46.32
CA PRO A 6 -21.99 39.70 -45.94
C PRO A 6 -20.56 39.19 -45.67
N GLU A 7 -19.54 39.91 -46.16
CA GLU A 7 -18.13 39.60 -45.91
C GLU A 7 -17.69 40.07 -44.51
N GLU A 8 -18.13 41.24 -44.07
CA GLU A 8 -17.87 41.75 -42.72
C GLU A 8 -18.54 40.90 -41.65
N ASP A 9 -19.73 40.39 -41.94
CA ASP A 9 -20.46 39.51 -41.02
C ASP A 9 -19.75 38.14 -40.86
N LYS A 10 -19.19 37.59 -41.93
CA LYS A 10 -18.34 36.39 -41.87
C LYS A 10 -17.09 36.62 -41.03
N ALA A 11 -16.38 37.72 -41.26
CA ALA A 11 -15.18 38.06 -40.50
C ALA A 11 -15.49 38.27 -39.01
N PHE A 12 -16.64 38.87 -38.69
CA PHE A 12 -17.12 39.05 -37.33
C PHE A 12 -17.42 37.70 -36.63
N LEU A 13 -18.10 36.78 -37.33
CA LEU A 13 -18.39 35.44 -36.81
C LEU A 13 -17.13 34.58 -36.62
N GLU A 14 -16.12 34.72 -37.50
CA GLU A 14 -14.83 34.04 -37.35
C GLU A 14 -14.05 34.58 -36.14
N ALA A 15 -14.06 35.89 -35.91
CA ALA A 15 -13.43 36.50 -34.74
C ALA A 15 -14.07 36.06 -33.42
N GLN A 16 -15.40 35.84 -33.39
CA GLN A 16 -16.09 35.30 -32.22
C GLN A 16 -15.76 33.83 -31.93
N ARG A 17 -15.32 33.07 -32.94
CA ARG A 17 -15.09 31.63 -32.81
C ARG A 17 -13.80 31.28 -32.06
N GLY A 18 -12.88 32.24 -31.91
CA GLY A 18 -11.59 32.06 -31.21
C GLY A 18 -10.70 30.96 -31.81
N ASP A 19 -9.65 30.58 -31.09
CA ASP A 19 -8.72 29.52 -31.50
C ASP A 19 -9.40 28.15 -31.45
N ARG A 20 -9.79 27.63 -32.61
CA ARG A 20 -10.38 26.27 -32.75
C ARG A 20 -9.41 25.16 -32.34
N GLN A 21 -8.12 25.46 -32.24
CA GLN A 21 -7.06 24.49 -31.93
C GLN A 21 -6.85 24.27 -30.43
N SER A 22 -7.30 25.16 -29.55
CA SER A 22 -7.06 25.04 -28.10
C SER A 22 -7.93 23.96 -27.43
N CYS A 23 -8.97 23.48 -28.09
CA CYS A 23 -9.93 22.49 -27.56
C CYS A 23 -9.56 21.04 -27.93
N SER A 24 -8.29 20.73 -28.19
CA SER A 24 -7.87 19.35 -28.50
C SER A 24 -7.67 18.53 -27.22
N MET A 25 -8.49 17.49 -27.04
CA MET A 25 -8.32 16.49 -25.98
C MET A 25 -7.18 15.49 -26.23
N ALA A 26 -6.47 15.58 -27.37
CA ALA A 26 -5.45 14.61 -27.78
C ALA A 26 -4.33 14.41 -26.73
N GLY A 27 -3.95 15.47 -26.00
CA GLY A 27 -2.92 15.39 -24.96
C GLY A 27 -3.34 14.61 -23.71
N VAL A 28 -4.65 14.41 -23.48
CA VAL A 28 -5.16 13.63 -22.35
C VAL A 28 -4.93 12.13 -22.61
N ASP A 29 -5.27 11.68 -23.82
CA ASP A 29 -5.08 10.27 -24.22
C ASP A 29 -3.61 9.88 -24.24
N GLU A 30 -2.74 10.78 -24.69
CA GLU A 30 -1.29 10.55 -24.70
C GLU A 30 -0.72 10.43 -23.28
N LYS A 31 -1.16 11.28 -22.35
CA LYS A 31 -0.78 11.18 -20.92
C LYS A 31 -1.25 9.87 -20.29
N LEU A 32 -2.47 9.42 -20.62
CA LEU A 32 -3.01 8.15 -20.11
C LEU A 32 -2.25 6.93 -20.68
N LYS A 33 -1.90 6.94 -21.97
CA LYS A 33 -1.07 5.92 -22.60
C LYS A 33 0.33 5.86 -21.95
N ARG A 34 0.96 7.01 -21.74
CA ARG A 34 2.28 7.09 -21.08
C ARG A 34 2.25 6.58 -19.63
N ALA A 35 1.22 6.94 -18.86
CA ALA A 35 1.07 6.53 -17.48
C ALA A 35 0.78 5.02 -17.33
N THR A 36 -0.01 4.44 -18.24
CA THR A 36 -0.29 3.00 -18.25
C THR A 36 0.94 2.19 -18.65
N GLU A 37 1.71 2.65 -19.65
CA GLU A 37 2.97 2.03 -20.04
C GLU A 37 4.03 2.09 -18.94
N GLU A 38 4.17 3.21 -18.24
CA GLU A 38 5.10 3.33 -17.12
C GLU A 38 4.74 2.38 -15.97
N LYS A 39 3.45 2.25 -15.65
CA LYS A 39 2.96 1.27 -14.66
C LYS A 39 3.27 -0.17 -15.09
N ARG A 40 3.09 -0.50 -16.38
CA ARG A 40 3.44 -1.82 -16.94
C ARG A 40 4.93 -2.09 -16.81
N ARG A 41 5.78 -1.13 -17.18
CA ARG A 41 7.24 -1.25 -17.06
C ARG A 41 7.69 -1.41 -15.61
N LYS A 42 7.08 -0.68 -14.68
CA LYS A 42 7.34 -0.82 -13.24
C LYS A 42 6.93 -2.20 -12.73
N ARG A 43 5.79 -2.73 -13.16
CA ARG A 43 5.37 -4.11 -12.84
C ARG A 43 6.32 -5.16 -13.42
N GLN A 44 6.81 -4.99 -14.64
CA GLN A 44 7.80 -5.91 -15.22
C GLN A 44 9.14 -5.88 -14.48
N ARG A 45 9.58 -4.71 -14.00
CA ARG A 45 10.80 -4.60 -13.18
C ARG A 45 10.65 -5.19 -11.78
N MET A 46 9.44 -5.19 -11.23
CA MET A 46 9.13 -5.72 -9.90
C MET A 46 8.63 -7.18 -9.94
N GLY A 47 8.25 -7.69 -11.11
CA GLY A 47 7.61 -9.00 -11.31
C GLY A 47 8.58 -10.16 -11.44
N GLY A 48 9.70 -10.14 -10.71
CA GLY A 48 10.62 -11.27 -10.58
C GLY A 48 10.30 -12.20 -9.40
N ASP A 49 9.42 -11.81 -8.46
CA ASP A 49 9.35 -12.44 -7.14
C ASP A 49 7.92 -12.82 -6.64
N ASP A 50 6.89 -12.81 -7.49
CA ASP A 50 5.51 -13.08 -7.02
C ASP A 50 5.02 -14.53 -7.20
N GLU A 51 5.82 -15.44 -7.79
CA GLU A 51 5.39 -16.85 -8.02
C GLU A 51 6.01 -17.92 -7.11
N LYS A 52 6.83 -17.56 -6.11
CA LYS A 52 7.43 -18.55 -5.17
C LYS A 52 6.80 -18.58 -3.76
N GLY A 53 5.78 -17.77 -3.48
CA GLY A 53 5.17 -17.67 -2.15
C GLY A 53 4.00 -18.63 -1.87
N LYS A 54 3.55 -19.45 -2.83
CA LYS A 54 2.31 -20.25 -2.70
C LYS A 54 2.48 -21.77 -2.69
N ARG A 55 3.71 -22.31 -2.62
CA ARG A 55 3.94 -23.78 -2.63
C ARG A 55 4.90 -24.30 -1.56
N GLY A 56 4.77 -23.82 -0.33
CA GLY A 56 5.65 -24.25 0.75
C GLY A 56 5.04 -24.14 2.13
N CYS A 57 3.88 -24.77 2.36
CA CYS A 57 3.46 -25.26 3.68
C CYS A 57 2.15 -26.06 3.51
N PHE A 58 2.25 -27.22 2.87
CA PHE A 58 1.22 -28.25 2.95
C PHE A 58 1.98 -29.54 3.26
N VAL A 59 1.54 -30.24 4.32
CA VAL A 59 2.10 -31.47 4.92
C VAL A 59 3.24 -31.26 5.93
N SER A 60 2.89 -31.19 7.23
CA SER A 60 3.18 -32.27 8.20
C SER A 60 2.83 -31.85 9.64
N THR A 61 1.57 -32.07 10.04
CA THR A 61 1.22 -32.22 11.46
C THR A 61 0.31 -33.42 11.57
N LEU A 62 0.91 -34.60 11.52
CA LEU A 62 0.35 -35.81 12.13
C LEU A 62 1.18 -36.10 13.38
N ASP A 63 0.46 -36.16 14.49
CA ASP A 63 0.68 -36.96 15.69
C ASP A 63 1.94 -36.72 16.52
N ARG A 64 1.68 -35.88 17.52
CA ARG A 64 2.19 -35.89 18.88
C ARG A 64 2.21 -37.33 19.43
N ASP A 65 3.38 -37.84 19.80
CA ASP A 65 3.67 -38.46 21.10
C ASP A 65 5.07 -39.12 21.16
N VAL A 66 5.57 -39.20 22.40
CA VAL A 66 6.67 -40.03 22.92
C VAL A 66 8.07 -39.39 22.99
N ALA A 67 8.51 -39.25 24.24
CA ALA A 67 9.83 -38.87 24.72
C ALA A 67 10.94 -39.83 24.27
N LEU A 68 12.20 -39.37 24.33
CA LEU A 68 13.25 -39.89 25.22
C LEU A 68 14.60 -39.24 24.90
N ASP A 69 15.30 -38.90 25.98
CA ASP A 69 16.71 -38.54 26.09
C ASP A 69 17.61 -39.61 25.44
N LEU A 70 18.64 -39.18 24.70
CA LEU A 70 19.93 -39.89 24.70
C LEU A 70 21.06 -39.02 24.14
N GLU A 71 22.03 -38.79 24.99
CA GLU A 71 23.37 -38.29 24.70
C GLU A 71 24.03 -39.06 23.55
N SER A 72 24.79 -38.36 22.72
CA SER A 72 25.84 -39.01 21.93
C SER A 72 27.05 -38.09 21.81
N SER A 73 28.00 -38.36 22.71
CA SER A 73 29.39 -37.97 22.66
C SER A 73 30.03 -38.39 21.34
N THR A 74 30.77 -37.48 20.70
CA THR A 74 31.94 -37.85 19.90
C THR A 74 33.10 -36.95 20.28
N THR A 75 34.12 -37.61 20.83
CA THR A 75 35.43 -37.08 21.22
C THR A 75 36.42 -37.12 20.07
N SER A 76 37.55 -36.42 20.26
CA SER A 76 38.82 -36.40 19.50
C SER A 76 38.81 -35.52 18.23
N SER A 77 39.82 -34.71 17.92
CA SER A 77 41.20 -34.69 18.39
C SER A 77 41.78 -33.27 18.31
N SER A 78 42.61 -32.93 19.28
CA SER A 78 43.45 -31.74 19.33
C SER A 78 44.74 -31.99 18.55
N SER A 79 45.08 -31.11 17.60
CA SER A 79 46.45 -30.59 17.33
C SER A 79 46.52 -30.02 15.91
N ASN A 80 46.74 -28.72 15.77
CA ASN A 80 47.87 -28.20 15.01
C ASN A 80 48.03 -26.69 15.20
N GLU A 81 49.28 -26.32 15.42
CA GLU A 81 49.81 -24.98 15.59
C GLU A 81 49.79 -24.20 14.27
N GLU A 82 49.55 -22.90 14.45
CA GLU A 82 50.03 -21.74 13.71
C GLU A 82 50.31 -21.84 12.20
N THR A 83 49.51 -21.12 11.43
CA THR A 83 50.03 -20.30 10.34
C THR A 83 49.13 -19.08 10.20
N GLU A 84 49.74 -17.90 10.32
CA GLU A 84 49.08 -16.60 10.19
C GLU A 84 48.65 -16.39 8.73
N ASP A 85 47.34 -16.42 8.49
CA ASP A 85 46.75 -15.86 7.28
C ASP A 85 45.76 -14.79 7.71
N ASP A 86 46.10 -13.56 7.34
CA ASP A 86 45.35 -12.32 7.59
C ASP A 86 44.01 -12.38 6.85
N ASP A 87 43.02 -12.97 7.50
CA ASP A 87 41.66 -13.17 6.99
C ASP A 87 40.96 -11.81 6.88
N PHE A 88 41.03 -11.18 5.70
CA PHE A 88 40.25 -9.98 5.39
C PHE A 88 38.75 -10.33 5.43
N LYS A 89 38.15 -10.18 6.60
CA LYS A 89 36.72 -10.44 6.85
C LYS A 89 35.89 -9.30 6.25
N ALA A 90 35.50 -9.45 4.99
CA ALA A 90 34.58 -8.53 4.34
C ALA A 90 33.32 -8.35 5.21
N PRO A 91 32.79 -7.13 5.40
CA PRO A 91 31.56 -6.91 6.14
C PRO A 91 30.43 -7.71 5.49
N THR A 92 30.02 -8.81 6.14
CA THR A 92 28.85 -9.56 5.70
C THR A 92 27.63 -8.64 5.71
N PRO A 93 26.72 -8.73 4.71
CA PRO A 93 25.52 -7.91 4.72
C PRO A 93 24.75 -8.19 6.01
N ALA A 94 24.58 -7.15 6.83
CA ALA A 94 23.86 -7.25 8.09
C ALA A 94 22.50 -7.92 7.81
N LYS A 95 22.21 -9.00 8.55
CA LYS A 95 20.90 -9.66 8.49
C LYS A 95 19.83 -8.60 8.66
N CYS A 96 18.98 -8.42 7.64
CA CYS A 96 17.89 -7.44 7.68
C CYS A 96 17.16 -7.56 9.02
N PRO A 97 16.92 -6.43 9.74
CA PRO A 97 16.23 -6.49 11.01
C PRO A 97 14.91 -7.23 10.80
N ARG A 98 14.71 -8.32 11.55
CA ARG A 98 13.49 -9.12 11.51
C ARG A 98 12.31 -8.15 11.61
N ARG A 99 11.48 -8.09 10.56
CA ARG A 99 10.28 -7.25 10.56
C ARG A 99 9.45 -7.65 11.78
N ARG A 100 9.27 -6.71 12.71
CA ARG A 100 8.35 -6.93 13.83
C ARG A 100 6.96 -7.24 13.26
N PRO A 101 6.22 -8.18 13.84
CA PRO A 101 4.86 -8.44 13.40
C PRO A 101 4.07 -7.11 13.44
N PRO A 102 3.24 -6.83 12.43
CA PRO A 102 2.45 -5.62 12.41
C PRO A 102 1.56 -5.62 13.67
N LYS A 103 1.62 -4.55 14.46
CA LYS A 103 0.64 -4.35 15.53
C LYS A 103 -0.74 -4.37 14.88
N GLU A 104 -1.63 -5.22 15.37
CA GLU A 104 -2.98 -5.30 14.84
C GLU A 104 -3.65 -3.92 14.94
N ASN A 105 -4.18 -3.43 13.81
CA ASN A 105 -4.87 -2.15 13.79
C ASN A 105 -6.18 -2.32 14.56
N LYS A 106 -6.26 -1.73 15.77
CA LYS A 106 -7.46 -1.74 16.64
C LYS A 106 -8.61 -0.86 16.12
N LEU A 107 -8.68 -0.58 14.81
CA LEU A 107 -9.75 0.22 14.23
C LEU A 107 -10.92 -0.70 13.91
N THR A 108 -12.03 -0.51 14.62
CA THR A 108 -13.27 -1.23 14.34
C THR A 108 -13.96 -0.65 13.10
N LYS A 109 -14.65 -1.54 12.35
CA LYS A 109 -15.43 -1.15 11.17
C LYS A 109 -16.54 -0.15 11.54
N GLU A 110 -17.23 -0.40 12.64
CA GLU A 110 -18.32 0.46 13.12
C GLU A 110 -17.86 1.90 13.39
N LEU A 111 -16.72 2.06 14.05
CA LEU A 111 -16.14 3.37 14.32
C LEU A 111 -15.78 4.10 13.03
N THR A 112 -15.18 3.40 12.07
CA THR A 112 -14.78 3.99 10.79
C THR A 112 -15.99 4.36 9.93
N LEU A 113 -17.08 3.58 9.99
CA LEU A 113 -18.36 3.91 9.36
C LEU A 113 -19.03 5.11 10.02
N ALA A 114 -19.03 5.20 11.35
CA ALA A 114 -19.56 6.38 12.06
C ALA A 114 -18.87 7.66 11.57
N TRP A 115 -17.54 7.64 11.47
CA TRP A 115 -16.81 8.78 10.92
C TRP A 115 -17.10 9.11 9.46
N GLU A 116 -17.51 8.13 8.65
CA GLU A 116 -17.94 8.39 7.28
C GLU A 116 -19.32 9.03 7.22
N ARG A 117 -20.25 8.57 8.06
CA ARG A 117 -21.58 9.19 8.19
C ARG A 117 -21.49 10.65 8.63
N ASP A 118 -20.57 10.93 9.56
CA ASP A 118 -20.33 12.28 10.09
C ASP A 118 -19.43 13.13 9.17
N ASN A 119 -19.00 12.60 8.02
CA ASN A 119 -18.10 13.27 7.08
C ASN A 119 -16.82 13.84 7.71
N LEU A 120 -16.29 13.17 8.75
CA LEU A 120 -15.10 13.63 9.46
C LEU A 120 -13.88 13.55 8.55
N SER A 121 -13.06 14.60 8.55
CA SER A 121 -11.75 14.56 7.89
C SER A 121 -10.84 13.50 8.54
N ILE A 122 -9.86 12.98 7.80
CA ILE A 122 -8.93 11.96 8.34
C ILE A 122 -8.17 12.51 9.55
N ARG A 123 -7.83 13.81 9.54
CA ARG A 123 -7.16 14.48 10.67
C ARG A 123 -8.09 14.57 11.88
N ALA A 124 -9.34 14.94 11.68
CA ALA A 124 -10.34 14.99 12.74
C ALA A 124 -10.57 13.60 13.33
N ALA A 125 -10.71 12.56 12.50
CA ALA A 125 -10.86 11.18 12.94
C ALA A 125 -9.65 10.68 13.78
N THR A 126 -8.42 11.01 13.39
CA THR A 126 -7.25 10.69 14.24
C THR A 126 -7.30 11.41 15.59
N SER A 127 -7.70 12.68 15.59
CA SER A 127 -7.77 13.49 16.81
C SER A 127 -8.88 13.01 17.74
N SER A 128 -10.07 12.70 17.21
CA SER A 128 -11.19 12.18 17.98
C SER A 128 -10.87 10.80 18.57
N TYR A 129 -10.17 9.95 17.80
CA TYR A 129 -9.72 8.66 18.31
C TYR A 129 -8.72 8.80 19.46
N ALA A 130 -7.74 9.70 19.33
CA ALA A 130 -6.79 9.98 20.40
C ALA A 130 -7.47 10.57 21.64
N ALA A 131 -8.38 11.53 21.46
CA ALA A 131 -9.13 12.13 22.56
C ALA A 131 -10.02 11.10 23.28
N ALA A 132 -10.71 10.24 22.52
CA ALA A 132 -11.50 9.15 23.09
C ALA A 132 -10.62 8.17 23.88
N ALA A 133 -9.48 7.78 23.34
CA ALA A 133 -8.51 6.93 24.02
C ALA A 133 -8.02 7.54 25.34
N MET A 134 -7.68 8.84 25.34
CA MET A 134 -7.30 9.56 26.56
C MET A 134 -8.42 9.56 27.60
N SER A 135 -9.67 9.79 27.17
CA SER A 135 -10.82 9.79 28.07
C SER A 135 -11.10 8.43 28.73
N LEU A 136 -10.69 7.35 28.06
CA LEU A 136 -10.77 5.98 28.56
C LEU A 136 -9.56 5.59 29.44
N GLY A 137 -8.64 6.52 29.69
CA GLY A 137 -7.44 6.29 30.51
C GLY A 137 -6.34 5.51 29.79
N HIS A 138 -6.35 5.48 28.45
CA HIS A 138 -5.26 4.87 27.69
C HIS A 138 -4.14 5.86 27.38
N ASP A 139 -2.90 5.40 27.47
CA ASP A 139 -1.73 6.17 27.05
C ASP A 139 -1.64 6.32 25.54
N ILE A 140 -1.48 7.57 25.09
CA ILE A 140 -1.38 7.94 23.67
C ILE A 140 -0.14 7.31 23.03
N GLU A 141 0.96 7.19 23.76
CA GLU A 141 2.22 6.62 23.26
C GLU A 141 2.07 5.15 22.85
N HIS A 142 1.15 4.43 23.49
CA HIS A 142 0.87 3.03 23.19
C HIS A 142 -0.19 2.87 22.10
N ILE A 143 -0.94 3.92 21.78
CA ILE A 143 -2.00 3.92 20.78
C ILE A 143 -1.49 4.53 19.48
N THR A 144 -0.98 3.66 18.61
CA THR A 144 -0.47 4.06 17.29
C THR A 144 -1.55 3.88 16.22
N VAL A 145 -2.37 4.91 15.98
CA VAL A 145 -3.24 4.96 14.79
C VAL A 145 -2.71 5.95 13.78
N SER A 146 -2.30 5.42 12.62
CA SER A 146 -1.84 6.24 11.52
C SER A 146 -3.01 6.77 10.67
N ARG A 147 -2.86 7.97 10.11
CA ARG A 147 -3.81 8.53 9.12
C ARG A 147 -4.03 7.58 7.93
N SER A 148 -2.96 6.94 7.49
CA SER A 148 -2.98 5.96 6.40
C SER A 148 -3.81 4.72 6.76
N SER A 149 -3.77 4.27 8.03
CA SER A 149 -4.60 3.16 8.50
C SER A 149 -6.09 3.51 8.43
N ILE A 150 -6.47 4.70 8.89
CA ILE A 150 -7.87 5.19 8.81
C ILE A 150 -8.32 5.29 7.34
N HIS A 151 -7.48 5.86 6.48
CA HIS A 151 -7.79 5.98 5.06
C HIS A 151 -8.03 4.62 4.40
N ARG A 152 -7.14 3.65 4.65
CA ARG A 152 -7.28 2.28 4.12
C ARG A 152 -8.53 1.59 4.67
N ALA A 153 -8.84 1.76 5.95
CA ALA A 153 -10.04 1.20 6.55
C ALA A 153 -11.32 1.76 5.90
N ARG A 154 -11.37 3.07 5.64
CA ARG A 154 -12.49 3.69 4.91
C ARG A 154 -12.65 3.16 3.49
N ILE A 155 -11.55 3.02 2.75
CA ILE A 155 -11.59 2.42 1.41
C ILE A 155 -12.19 1.02 1.48
N LYS A 156 -11.69 0.16 2.38
CA LYS A 156 -12.21 -1.20 2.56
C LYS A 156 -13.71 -1.19 2.86
N ASN A 157 -14.17 -0.33 3.77
CA ASN A 157 -15.59 -0.22 4.09
C ASN A 157 -16.44 0.15 2.87
N ARG A 158 -15.97 1.10 2.04
CA ARG A 158 -16.66 1.49 0.81
C ARG A 158 -16.67 0.37 -0.22
N GLU A 159 -15.56 -0.34 -0.39
CA GLU A 159 -15.45 -1.51 -1.26
C GLU A 159 -16.42 -2.61 -0.81
N GLU A 160 -16.50 -2.87 0.50
CA GLU A 160 -17.43 -3.84 1.06
C GLU A 160 -18.89 -3.41 0.82
N ILE A 161 -19.25 -2.15 1.09
CA ILE A 161 -20.60 -1.63 0.82
C ILE A 161 -20.94 -1.73 -0.67
N ALA A 162 -20.02 -1.39 -1.55
CA ALA A 162 -20.20 -1.50 -3.00
C ALA A 162 -20.27 -2.96 -3.48
N SER A 163 -19.62 -3.89 -2.79
CA SER A 163 -19.74 -5.33 -3.07
C SER A 163 -21.05 -5.92 -2.54
N LEU A 164 -21.61 -5.33 -1.49
CA LEU A 164 -22.90 -5.69 -0.88
C LEU A 164 -24.09 -5.10 -1.64
N SER A 165 -23.90 -4.09 -2.50
CA SER A 165 -25.00 -3.58 -3.33
C SER A 165 -25.38 -4.61 -4.40
N PRO A 166 -26.59 -5.18 -4.36
CA PRO A 166 -26.98 -6.27 -5.24
C PRO A 166 -27.59 -5.77 -6.56
N SER A 167 -27.49 -6.66 -7.54
CA SER A 167 -28.37 -6.86 -8.69
C SER A 167 -29.85 -7.00 -8.32
N THR A 168 -30.42 -5.99 -7.64
CA THR A 168 -31.84 -5.86 -7.34
C THR A 168 -32.33 -4.51 -7.83
N LEU A 169 -32.43 -4.41 -9.15
CA LEU A 169 -33.42 -3.60 -9.87
C LEU A 169 -33.90 -4.46 -11.05
#